data_AF-A0A943ZDC6-F1
#
_entry.id   AF-A0A943ZDC6-F1
#
_cell.length_a   1.000
_cell.length_b   1.000
_cell.length_c   1.000
_cell.angle_alpha   90.00
_cell.angle_beta   90.00
_cell.angle_gamma   90.00
#
_symmetry.space_group_name_H-M   'P 1'
#
loop_
_entity.id
_entity.type
_entity.pdbx_description
1 polymer ?
#
loop_
_entity_poly.entity_id
_entity_poly.type
_entity_poly.pdbx_seq_one_letter_code
_entity_poly.pdbx_strand_id
1 'polypeptide(L)'
;MRLFRCVLLVMVGICSVVLSGCSFVWTTENGDPATPEDVKAIVEKEFSVVHPNLVLQSSVVEQEKPFQRNVYVFYDESNGFSFTTNSEVKHPTLPAPGGERDNNADFAYSQAYLVHLNSSLVESAKQYGMRMATHEEALELAKSKATRVAGTNKIPLFTYDEIVFVDKSVKGEDVLTFMKSIYSLYKPQDNRALLPTERSIGFYYLPKGEEDKTKAKYLIGFRFMGKNDWKETMLTGIGSTANDTTGVERDFASILDHMIQHGAH
;
A
#
# COMPACT_ATOMS: atom_id res chain seq x y z
N MET A 1 2.35 44.46 -39.16
CA MET A 1 1.04 43.98 -38.64
C MET A 1 0.83 42.47 -38.70
N ARG A 2 1.29 41.73 -39.73
CA ARG A 2 1.12 40.25 -39.80
C ARG A 2 1.99 39.47 -38.79
N LEU A 3 3.24 39.89 -38.56
CA LEU A 3 4.16 39.22 -37.63
C LEU A 3 3.66 39.27 -36.17
N PHE A 4 3.13 40.42 -35.73
CA PHE A 4 2.59 40.60 -34.38
C PHE A 4 1.38 39.71 -34.08
N ARG A 5 0.53 39.45 -35.08
CA ARG A 5 -0.61 38.52 -34.94
C ARG A 5 -0.16 37.06 -34.83
N CYS A 6 0.88 36.65 -35.56
CA CYS A 6 1.43 35.30 -35.43
C CYS A 6 2.08 35.08 -34.06
N VAL A 7 2.80 36.05 -33.51
CA VAL A 7 3.43 35.94 -32.19
C VAL A 7 2.38 35.86 -31.06
N LEU A 8 1.30 36.64 -31.15
CA LEU A 8 0.19 36.57 -30.19
C LEU A 8 -0.58 35.24 -30.30
N LEU A 9 -0.81 34.71 -31.50
CA LEU A 9 -1.45 33.40 -31.68
C LEU A 9 -0.57 32.25 -31.19
N VAL A 10 0.75 32.34 -31.35
CA VAL A 10 1.70 31.36 -30.80
C VAL A 10 1.75 31.44 -29.27
N MET A 11 1.73 32.65 -28.68
CA MET A 11 1.67 32.82 -27.21
C MET A 11 0.33 32.35 -26.63
N VAL A 12 -0.80 32.61 -27.30
CA VAL A 12 -2.12 32.10 -26.88
C VAL A 12 -2.21 30.59 -27.09
N GLY A 13 -1.56 30.04 -28.13
CA GLY A 13 -1.40 28.61 -28.38
C GLY A 13 -0.54 27.92 -27.30
N ILE A 14 0.56 28.54 -26.89
CA ILE A 14 1.39 28.05 -25.78
C ILE A 14 0.62 28.19 -24.46
N CYS A 15 -0.08 29.30 -24.21
CA CYS A 15 -0.92 29.42 -23.02
C CYS A 15 -2.06 28.39 -22.99
N SER A 16 -2.71 28.10 -24.13
CA SER A 16 -3.78 27.09 -24.17
C SER A 16 -3.25 25.66 -24.02
N VAL A 17 -2.09 25.33 -24.59
CA VAL A 17 -1.45 24.01 -24.42
C VAL A 17 -0.78 23.86 -23.05
N VAL A 18 -0.33 24.95 -22.43
CA VAL A 18 0.24 24.97 -21.06
C VAL A 18 -0.85 25.01 -19.98
N LEU A 19 -2.04 25.55 -20.27
CA LEU A 19 -3.17 25.58 -19.35
C LEU A 19 -4.10 24.35 -19.48
N SER A 20 -3.95 23.49 -20.50
CA SER A 20 -4.90 22.42 -20.80
C SER A 20 -4.42 20.99 -20.54
N GLY A 21 -3.40 20.73 -19.70
CA GLY A 21 -3.05 19.31 -19.50
C GLY A 21 -1.93 18.89 -18.57
N CYS A 22 -1.24 19.79 -17.86
CA CYS A 22 -0.30 19.39 -16.81
C CYS A 22 -0.44 20.39 -15.66
N SER A 23 -1.06 19.98 -14.55
CA SER A 23 -1.27 20.82 -13.37
C SER A 23 0.08 21.41 -12.93
N PHE A 24 0.26 22.71 -13.13
CA PHE A 24 1.46 23.41 -12.67
C PHE A 24 1.51 23.24 -11.14
N VAL A 25 2.58 22.63 -10.62
CA VAL A 25 2.77 22.37 -9.18
C VAL A 25 2.76 23.68 -8.39
N TRP A 26 3.26 24.77 -8.98
CA TRP A 26 3.22 26.08 -8.36
C TRP A 26 1.89 26.78 -8.59
N THR A 27 1.46 27.55 -7.61
CA THR A 27 0.23 28.33 -7.66
C THR A 27 0.35 29.54 -6.73
N THR A 28 -0.73 30.30 -6.55
CA THR A 28 -0.80 31.33 -5.49
C THR A 28 -1.42 30.73 -4.24
N GLU A 29 -1.26 31.38 -3.08
CA GLU A 29 -1.94 30.97 -1.83
C GLU A 29 -3.47 30.91 -1.97
N ASN A 30 -4.04 31.65 -2.93
CA ASN A 30 -5.46 31.69 -3.26
C ASN A 30 -5.79 30.87 -4.53
N GLY A 31 -4.84 30.09 -5.03
CA GLY A 31 -5.05 29.19 -6.14
C GLY A 31 -5.94 28.01 -5.76
N ASP A 32 -6.46 27.33 -6.77
CA ASP A 32 -7.29 26.14 -6.57
C ASP A 32 -6.41 24.89 -6.47
N PRO A 33 -6.76 23.91 -5.60
CA PRO A 33 -6.18 22.57 -5.61
C PRO A 33 -6.41 21.84 -6.94
N ALA A 34 -5.87 20.62 -7.07
CA ALA A 34 -6.17 19.76 -8.21
C ALA A 34 -7.68 19.42 -8.22
N THR A 35 -8.26 19.43 -9.42
CA THR A 35 -9.67 19.07 -9.61
C THR A 35 -9.86 17.56 -9.44
N PRO A 36 -11.10 17.08 -9.21
CA PRO A 36 -11.39 15.65 -9.25
C PRO A 36 -10.93 14.97 -10.55
N GLU A 37 -11.06 15.64 -11.68
CA GLU A 37 -10.64 15.14 -13.00
C GLU A 37 -9.12 15.01 -13.11
N ASP A 38 -8.37 15.98 -12.57
CA ASP A 38 -6.90 15.90 -12.49
C ASP A 38 -6.47 14.71 -11.62
N VAL A 39 -7.08 14.56 -10.44
CA VAL A 39 -6.81 13.44 -9.52
C VAL A 39 -7.13 12.10 -10.18
N LYS A 40 -8.29 12.00 -10.85
CA LYS A 40 -8.69 10.83 -11.61
C LYS A 40 -7.64 10.46 -12.66
N ALA A 41 -7.23 11.43 -13.48
CA ALA A 41 -6.25 11.20 -14.55
C ALA A 41 -4.88 10.75 -14.03
N ILE A 42 -4.43 11.30 -12.89
CA ILE A 42 -3.17 10.90 -12.24
C ILE A 42 -3.26 9.44 -11.77
N VAL A 43 -4.30 9.10 -10.99
CA VAL A 43 -4.44 7.76 -10.42
C VAL A 43 -4.64 6.71 -11.52
N GLU A 44 -5.48 6.97 -12.52
CA GLU A 44 -5.72 6.00 -13.59
C GLU A 44 -4.47 5.72 -14.44
N LYS A 45 -3.60 6.72 -14.56
CA LYS A 45 -2.32 6.59 -15.25
C LYS A 45 -1.30 5.81 -14.40
N GLU A 46 -1.09 6.23 -13.15
CA GLU A 46 -0.08 5.65 -12.26
C GLU A 46 -0.39 4.17 -11.95
N PHE A 47 -1.67 3.86 -11.72
CA PHE A 47 -2.15 2.52 -11.38
C PHE A 47 -2.71 1.75 -12.58
N SER A 48 -2.34 2.14 -13.81
CA SER A 48 -2.82 1.50 -15.04
C SER A 48 -2.65 -0.03 -15.09
N VAL A 49 -1.70 -0.59 -14.33
CA VAL A 49 -1.47 -2.04 -14.20
C VAL A 49 -2.64 -2.80 -13.55
N VAL A 50 -3.48 -2.11 -12.76
CA VAL A 50 -4.71 -2.67 -12.16
C VAL A 50 -5.99 -2.09 -12.79
N HIS A 51 -5.86 -1.39 -13.93
CA HIS A 51 -6.98 -0.91 -14.75
C HIS A 51 -8.11 -0.20 -13.98
N PRO A 52 -7.81 0.78 -13.10
CA PRO A 52 -8.82 1.53 -12.36
C PRO A 52 -9.80 2.24 -13.30
N ASN A 53 -11.05 2.37 -12.85
CA ASN A 53 -12.06 3.24 -13.47
C ASN A 53 -12.76 4.05 -12.39
N LEU A 54 -12.33 5.30 -12.20
CA LEU A 54 -12.74 6.10 -11.05
C LEU A 54 -13.99 6.92 -11.32
N VAL A 55 -14.95 6.85 -10.40
CA VAL A 55 -16.16 7.66 -10.38
C VAL A 55 -16.19 8.49 -9.10
N LEU A 56 -16.29 9.82 -9.26
CA LEU A 56 -16.41 10.73 -8.12
C LEU A 56 -17.75 10.50 -7.40
N GLN A 57 -17.69 10.22 -6.11
CA GLN A 57 -18.85 10.03 -5.24
C GLN A 57 -19.20 11.30 -4.48
N SER A 58 -18.18 12.01 -3.97
CA SER A 58 -18.37 13.28 -3.26
C SER A 58 -17.17 14.20 -3.36
N SER A 59 -17.42 15.50 -3.26
CA SER A 59 -16.42 16.55 -3.21
C SER A 59 -16.79 17.55 -2.11
N VAL A 60 -15.88 17.80 -1.18
CA VAL A 60 -16.08 18.68 -0.03
C VAL A 60 -14.89 19.63 0.06
N VAL A 61 -15.15 20.92 0.28
CA VAL A 61 -14.12 21.89 0.68
C VAL A 61 -13.96 21.78 2.20
N GLU A 62 -12.82 21.23 2.64
CA GLU A 62 -12.50 21.07 4.07
C GLU A 62 -11.91 22.35 4.66
N GLN A 63 -11.09 23.05 3.88
CA GLN A 63 -10.49 24.33 4.27
C GLN A 63 -10.69 25.35 3.15
N GLU A 64 -11.27 26.50 3.49
CA GLU A 64 -11.40 27.65 2.59
C GLU A 64 -10.06 28.36 2.39
N LYS A 65 -9.99 29.21 1.36
CA LYS A 65 -8.80 30.02 1.06
C LYS A 65 -8.42 30.97 2.21
N PRO A 66 -7.12 31.32 2.36
CA PRO A 66 -5.97 30.83 1.59
C PRO A 66 -5.56 29.39 1.95
N PHE A 67 -4.78 28.75 1.09
CA PHE A 67 -4.34 27.35 1.22
C PHE A 67 -5.52 26.37 1.26
N GLN A 68 -6.40 26.49 0.26
CA GLN A 68 -7.61 25.68 0.17
C GLN A 68 -7.27 24.19 0.17
N ARG A 69 -8.11 23.40 0.85
CA ARG A 69 -8.04 21.94 0.89
C ARG A 69 -9.41 21.35 0.56
N ASN A 70 -9.42 20.47 -0.43
CA ASN A 70 -10.59 19.71 -0.84
C ASN A 70 -10.39 18.23 -0.50
N VAL A 71 -11.48 17.56 -0.17
CA VAL A 71 -11.56 16.12 0.07
C VAL A 71 -12.47 15.51 -0.99
N TYR A 72 -11.96 14.51 -1.69
CA TYR A 72 -12.69 13.76 -2.71
C TYR A 72 -12.84 12.31 -2.28
N VAL A 73 -14.02 11.75 -2.54
CA VAL A 73 -14.27 10.31 -2.40
C VAL A 73 -14.51 9.75 -3.80
N PHE A 74 -13.72 8.77 -4.18
CA PHE A 74 -13.87 8.05 -5.45
C PHE A 74 -14.27 6.61 -5.19
N TYR A 75 -15.06 6.07 -6.11
CA TYR A 75 -15.31 4.64 -6.24
C TYR A 75 -14.60 4.13 -7.50
N ASP A 76 -13.82 3.07 -7.36
CA ASP A 76 -13.23 2.36 -8.51
C ASP A 76 -14.20 1.26 -8.96
N GLU A 77 -14.86 1.48 -10.10
CA GLU A 77 -15.82 0.52 -10.66
C GLU A 77 -15.16 -0.77 -11.15
N SER A 78 -13.89 -0.72 -11.57
CA SER A 78 -13.17 -1.89 -12.06
C SER A 78 -12.80 -2.85 -10.93
N ASN A 79 -12.38 -2.29 -9.79
CA ASN A 79 -11.81 -3.06 -8.67
C ASN A 79 -12.75 -3.15 -7.46
N GLY A 80 -13.86 -2.39 -7.45
CA GLY A 80 -14.96 -2.55 -6.51
C GLY A 80 -14.72 -2.00 -5.10
N PHE A 81 -13.93 -0.93 -4.95
CA PHE A 81 -13.67 -0.29 -3.65
C PHE A 81 -13.72 1.23 -3.74
N SER A 82 -13.86 1.89 -2.59
CA SER A 82 -13.80 3.35 -2.48
C SER A 82 -12.54 3.80 -1.75
N PHE A 83 -12.04 4.98 -2.10
CA PHE A 83 -10.97 5.63 -1.37
C PHE A 83 -11.24 7.12 -1.22
N THR A 84 -10.65 7.71 -0.17
CA THR A 84 -10.74 9.15 0.12
C THR A 84 -9.37 9.76 -0.06
N THR A 85 -9.31 10.88 -0.78
CA THR A 85 -8.06 11.60 -1.03
C THR A 85 -8.26 13.09 -0.82
N ASN A 86 -7.19 13.75 -0.42
CA ASN A 86 -7.14 15.18 -0.27
C ASN A 86 -6.39 15.78 -1.46
N SER A 87 -6.84 16.96 -1.89
CA SER A 87 -6.06 17.83 -2.74
C SER A 87 -6.04 19.23 -2.14
N GLU A 88 -4.85 19.81 -2.03
CA GLU A 88 -4.66 21.08 -1.36
C GLU A 88 -3.68 22.00 -2.06
N VAL A 89 -3.71 23.27 -1.65
CA VAL A 89 -2.62 24.22 -1.84
C VAL A 89 -1.93 24.39 -0.50
N LYS A 90 -0.65 24.04 -0.42
CA LYS A 90 0.18 24.20 0.78
C LYS A 90 1.19 25.33 0.62
N HIS A 91 1.84 25.70 1.72
CA HIS A 91 3.03 26.53 1.66
C HIS A 91 4.13 25.83 0.86
N PRO A 92 4.80 26.56 -0.06
CA PRO A 92 5.97 26.07 -0.77
C PRO A 92 7.00 25.41 0.12
N THR A 93 7.52 24.26 -0.30
CA THR A 93 8.59 23.53 0.41
C THR A 93 9.91 24.33 0.43
N LEU A 94 10.12 25.19 -0.56
CA LEU A 94 11.22 26.17 -0.61
C LEU A 94 10.70 27.54 -0.12
N PRO A 95 11.55 28.41 0.46
CA PRO A 95 11.16 29.76 0.89
C PRO A 95 10.88 30.66 -0.33
N ALA A 96 9.75 30.41 -0.98
CA ALA A 96 9.22 31.13 -2.12
C ALA A 96 7.82 31.64 -1.76
N PRO A 97 7.47 32.88 -2.16
CA PRO A 97 6.10 33.37 -2.02
C PRO A 97 5.16 32.58 -2.93
N GLY A 98 3.91 32.36 -2.48
CA GLY A 98 2.88 31.69 -3.26
C GLY A 98 2.35 30.42 -2.60
N GLY A 99 1.86 29.49 -3.42
CA GLY A 99 1.32 28.20 -3.01
C GLY A 99 1.89 27.06 -3.85
N GLU A 100 1.82 25.85 -3.32
CA GLU A 100 2.22 24.61 -3.98
C GLU A 100 1.02 23.66 -3.97
N ARG A 101 0.59 23.16 -5.13
CA ARG A 101 -0.44 22.13 -5.20
C ARG A 101 0.13 20.82 -4.71
N ASP A 102 -0.62 20.15 -3.85
CA ASP A 102 -0.31 18.84 -3.33
C ASP A 102 -1.55 17.96 -3.33
N ASN A 103 -1.35 16.66 -3.44
CA ASN A 103 -2.40 15.68 -3.23
C ASN A 103 -1.78 14.36 -2.79
N ASN A 104 -2.54 13.57 -2.02
CA ASN A 104 -2.11 12.26 -1.56
C ASN A 104 -2.79 11.12 -2.32
N ALA A 105 -3.23 11.35 -3.56
CA ALA A 105 -4.10 10.42 -4.29
C ALA A 105 -3.43 9.07 -4.52
N ASP A 106 -2.16 9.06 -4.93
CA ASP A 106 -1.44 7.80 -5.18
C ASP A 106 -1.28 6.97 -3.90
N PHE A 107 -0.96 7.63 -2.79
CA PHE A 107 -0.86 6.96 -1.49
C PHE A 107 -2.22 6.46 -1.01
N ALA A 108 -3.26 7.30 -1.08
CA ALA A 108 -4.60 6.93 -0.66
C ALA A 108 -5.18 5.76 -1.47
N TYR A 109 -5.02 5.82 -2.80
CA TYR A 109 -5.46 4.75 -3.70
C TYR A 109 -4.71 3.45 -3.41
N SER A 110 -3.37 3.47 -3.36
CA SER A 110 -2.59 2.26 -3.09
C SER A 110 -2.94 1.61 -1.75
N GLN A 111 -3.10 2.40 -0.68
CA GLN A 111 -3.46 1.88 0.64
C GLN A 111 -4.85 1.24 0.64
N ALA A 112 -5.84 1.94 0.10
CA ALA A 112 -7.20 1.44 -0.01
C ALA A 112 -7.27 0.19 -0.91
N TYR A 113 -6.49 0.17 -1.99
CA TYR A 113 -6.42 -0.97 -2.89
C TYR A 113 -5.87 -2.21 -2.16
N LEU A 114 -4.74 -2.07 -1.49
CA LEU A 114 -4.14 -3.18 -0.76
C LEU A 114 -5.05 -3.66 0.39
N VAL A 115 -5.82 -2.77 1.04
CA VAL A 115 -6.87 -3.17 2.00
C VAL A 115 -8.00 -3.94 1.32
N HIS A 116 -8.44 -3.53 0.12
CA HIS A 116 -9.47 -4.25 -0.64
C HIS A 116 -9.06 -5.72 -0.90
N LEU A 117 -7.77 -5.96 -1.17
CA LEU A 117 -7.22 -7.29 -1.42
C LEU A 117 -7.28 -8.21 -0.19
N ASN A 118 -7.34 -7.68 1.04
CA ASN A 118 -7.32 -8.48 2.27
C ASN A 118 -8.40 -9.57 2.27
N SER A 119 -9.61 -9.28 1.79
CA SER A 119 -10.69 -10.27 1.68
C SER A 119 -10.30 -11.49 0.84
N SER A 120 -9.67 -11.28 -0.31
CA SER A 120 -9.19 -12.34 -1.20
C SER A 120 -8.02 -13.09 -0.60
N LEU A 121 -7.13 -12.40 0.12
CA LEU A 121 -6.01 -13.02 0.82
C LEU A 121 -6.49 -13.89 1.98
N VAL A 122 -7.51 -13.46 2.72
CA VAL A 122 -8.13 -14.23 3.81
C VAL A 122 -8.72 -15.54 3.29
N GLU A 123 -9.44 -15.50 2.16
CA GLU A 123 -9.95 -16.73 1.54
C GLU A 123 -8.83 -17.61 0.97
N SER A 124 -7.81 -17.03 0.34
CA SER A 124 -6.65 -17.76 -0.17
C SER A 124 -5.87 -18.47 0.93
N ALA A 125 -5.65 -17.82 2.08
CA ALA A 125 -4.93 -18.39 3.22
C ALA A 125 -5.54 -19.72 3.71
N LYS A 126 -6.88 -19.84 3.67
CA LYS A 126 -7.59 -21.07 4.07
C LYS A 126 -7.20 -22.28 3.23
N GLN A 127 -6.89 -22.08 1.94
CA GLN A 127 -6.50 -23.15 1.02
C GLN A 127 -5.18 -23.82 1.45
N TYR A 128 -4.37 -23.09 2.20
CA TYR A 128 -3.08 -23.52 2.74
C TYR A 128 -3.15 -23.92 4.22
N GLY A 129 -4.36 -24.11 4.78
CA GLY A 129 -4.55 -24.45 6.19
C GLY A 129 -4.23 -23.31 7.17
N MET A 130 -4.05 -22.09 6.67
CA MET A 130 -3.75 -20.91 7.47
C MET A 130 -5.01 -20.11 7.79
N ARG A 131 -4.94 -19.30 8.86
CA ARG A 131 -5.96 -18.30 9.17
C ARG A 131 -5.33 -16.92 9.09
N MET A 132 -5.75 -16.12 8.13
CA MET A 132 -5.41 -14.71 8.09
C MET A 132 -6.48 -13.86 8.77
N ALA A 133 -6.08 -12.83 9.52
CA ALA A 133 -6.98 -11.85 10.10
C ALA A 133 -7.60 -10.97 8.99
N THR A 134 -8.87 -10.61 9.14
CA THR A 134 -9.42 -9.52 8.32
C THR A 134 -8.74 -8.20 8.67
N HIS A 135 -8.86 -7.19 7.81
CA HIS A 135 -8.31 -5.87 8.09
C HIS A 135 -8.80 -5.31 9.44
N GLU A 136 -10.09 -5.41 9.75
CA GLU A 136 -10.67 -4.96 11.01
C GLU A 136 -10.13 -5.76 12.20
N GLU A 137 -10.02 -7.09 12.04
CA GLU A 137 -9.44 -7.95 13.06
C GLU A 137 -7.98 -7.57 13.34
N ALA A 138 -7.19 -7.27 12.30
CA ALA A 138 -5.81 -6.84 12.45
C ALA A 138 -5.68 -5.50 13.19
N LEU A 139 -6.57 -4.54 12.90
CA LEU A 139 -6.64 -3.26 13.62
C LEU A 139 -6.99 -3.45 15.11
N GLU A 140 -7.88 -4.38 15.44
CA GLU A 140 -8.21 -4.69 16.84
C GLU A 140 -7.06 -5.42 17.56
N LEU A 141 -6.39 -6.34 16.88
CA LEU A 141 -5.21 -7.03 17.41
C LEU A 141 -4.05 -6.05 17.66
N ALA A 142 -3.85 -5.06 16.79
CA ALA A 142 -2.84 -4.02 16.95
C ALA A 142 -3.07 -3.14 18.20
N LYS A 143 -4.34 -2.98 18.64
CA LYS A 143 -4.70 -2.26 19.88
C LYS A 143 -4.57 -3.12 21.14
N SER A 144 -4.36 -4.44 20.99
CA SER A 144 -4.25 -5.33 22.14
C SER A 144 -3.03 -5.00 23.00
N LYS A 145 -3.11 -5.31 24.29
CA LYS A 145 -1.98 -5.18 25.23
C LYS A 145 -1.02 -6.37 25.16
N ALA A 146 -1.21 -7.27 24.20
CA ALA A 146 -0.36 -8.44 24.04
C ALA A 146 1.05 -8.00 23.62
N THR A 147 2.06 -8.58 24.25
CA THR A 147 3.46 -8.22 23.98
C THR A 147 4.29 -9.46 23.65
N ARG A 148 5.30 -9.28 22.81
CA ARG A 148 6.37 -10.25 22.57
C ARG A 148 7.71 -9.72 23.06
N VAL A 149 8.63 -10.64 23.34
CA VAL A 149 10.02 -10.31 23.65
C VAL A 149 10.79 -10.18 22.33
N ALA A 150 11.48 -9.05 22.15
CA ALA A 150 12.38 -8.80 21.04
C ALA A 150 13.73 -8.32 21.60
N GLY A 151 14.72 -9.23 21.61
CA GLY A 151 15.97 -9.01 22.34
C GLY A 151 15.71 -8.86 23.84
N THR A 152 16.11 -7.74 24.42
CA THR A 152 15.87 -7.40 25.84
C THR A 152 14.57 -6.61 26.06
N ASN A 153 13.86 -6.23 24.99
CA ASN A 153 12.69 -5.35 25.05
C ASN A 153 11.39 -6.14 24.97
N LYS A 154 10.33 -5.59 25.58
CA LYS A 154 8.95 -6.00 25.32
C LYS A 154 8.32 -5.02 24.34
N ILE A 155 7.84 -5.54 23.22
CA ILE A 155 7.16 -4.76 22.18
C ILE A 155 5.77 -5.34 21.93
N PRO A 156 4.84 -4.61 21.30
CA PRO A 156 3.53 -5.15 20.94
C PRO A 156 3.66 -6.44 20.11
N LEU A 157 2.76 -7.40 20.36
CA LEU A 157 2.75 -8.68 19.66
C LEU A 157 2.37 -8.49 18.18
N PHE A 158 1.35 -7.66 17.92
CA PHE A 158 0.79 -7.41 16.61
C PHE A 158 1.16 -6.02 16.12
N THR A 159 2.03 -5.96 15.10
CA THR A 159 2.57 -4.70 14.55
C THR A 159 2.61 -4.69 13.03
N TYR A 160 2.02 -5.68 12.38
CA TYR A 160 2.07 -5.88 10.93
C TYR A 160 0.71 -5.57 10.30
N ASP A 161 0.72 -5.15 9.03
CA ASP A 161 -0.52 -4.82 8.30
C ASP A 161 -1.38 -6.06 8.09
N GLU A 162 -0.73 -7.16 7.69
CA GLU A 162 -1.35 -8.47 7.57
C GLU A 162 -0.90 -9.39 8.71
N ILE A 163 -1.85 -10.08 9.34
CA ILE A 163 -1.59 -11.02 10.43
C ILE A 163 -2.06 -12.40 10.02
N VAL A 164 -1.15 -13.36 10.00
CA VAL A 164 -1.43 -14.74 9.62
C VAL A 164 -1.10 -15.68 10.77
N PHE A 165 -2.09 -16.48 11.16
CA PHE A 165 -1.98 -17.55 12.13
C PHE A 165 -1.76 -18.88 11.42
N VAL A 166 -0.77 -19.62 11.90
CA VAL A 166 -0.43 -20.98 11.44
C VAL A 166 -0.48 -21.94 12.62
N ASP A 167 -0.87 -23.18 12.35
CA ASP A 167 -0.81 -24.27 13.34
C ASP A 167 0.18 -25.35 12.90
N LYS A 168 0.37 -26.38 13.72
CA LYS A 168 1.35 -27.46 13.49
C LYS A 168 1.15 -28.26 12.19
N SER A 169 -0.01 -28.14 11.55
CA SER A 169 -0.33 -28.82 10.28
C SER A 169 0.15 -28.06 9.05
N VAL A 170 0.45 -26.76 9.19
CA VAL A 170 0.96 -25.90 8.10
C VAL A 170 2.45 -26.17 7.89
N LYS A 171 2.86 -26.33 6.64
CA LYS A 171 4.27 -26.50 6.26
C LYS A 171 4.86 -25.18 5.75
N GLY A 172 6.18 -25.04 5.82
CA GLY A 172 6.89 -23.89 5.26
C GLY A 172 6.65 -23.71 3.76
N GLU A 173 6.46 -24.80 3.02
CA GLU A 173 6.09 -24.76 1.59
C GLU A 173 4.70 -24.15 1.33
N ASP A 174 3.75 -24.37 2.24
CA ASP A 174 2.40 -23.78 2.16
C ASP A 174 2.49 -22.27 2.36
N VAL A 175 3.27 -21.84 3.36
CA VAL A 175 3.53 -20.41 3.61
C VAL A 175 4.27 -19.76 2.44
N LEU A 176 5.25 -20.45 1.85
CA LEU A 176 5.99 -19.96 0.68
C LEU A 176 5.05 -19.71 -0.51
N THR A 177 4.17 -20.66 -0.80
CA THR A 177 3.22 -20.57 -1.91
C THR A 177 2.23 -19.42 -1.70
N PHE A 178 1.76 -19.25 -0.48
CA PHE A 178 0.91 -18.12 -0.12
C PHE A 178 1.63 -16.77 -0.23
N MET A 179 2.87 -16.68 0.23
CA MET A 179 3.69 -15.47 0.09
C MET A 179 3.94 -15.08 -1.37
N LYS A 180 4.15 -16.05 -2.27
CA LYS A 180 4.24 -15.80 -3.73
C LYS A 180 2.93 -15.24 -4.30
N SER A 181 1.80 -15.75 -3.80
CA SER A 181 0.47 -15.27 -4.19
C SER A 181 0.26 -13.83 -3.76
N ILE A 182 0.63 -13.47 -2.52
CA ILE A 182 0.63 -12.07 -2.04
C ILE A 182 1.54 -11.20 -2.89
N TYR A 183 2.79 -11.63 -3.14
CA TYR A 183 3.75 -10.86 -3.93
C TYR A 183 3.18 -10.53 -5.33
N SER A 184 2.54 -11.50 -5.98
CA SER A 184 1.94 -11.33 -7.31
C SER A 184 0.76 -10.36 -7.30
N LEU A 185 -0.02 -10.32 -6.21
CA LEU A 185 -1.13 -9.38 -6.04
C LEU A 185 -0.65 -7.97 -5.68
N TYR A 186 0.40 -7.84 -4.89
CA TYR A 186 0.96 -6.54 -4.50
C TYR A 186 1.87 -5.93 -5.58
N LYS A 187 2.43 -6.75 -6.47
CA LYS A 187 3.27 -6.32 -7.59
C LYS A 187 2.82 -7.00 -8.89
N PRO A 188 1.61 -6.71 -9.38
CA PRO A 188 1.14 -7.26 -10.65
C PRO A 188 2.13 -6.86 -11.76
N GLN A 189 2.57 -7.85 -12.55
CA GLN A 189 3.58 -7.65 -13.60
C GLN A 189 4.90 -7.04 -13.08
N ASP A 190 5.26 -7.31 -11.82
CA ASP A 190 6.39 -6.72 -11.10
C ASP A 190 6.35 -5.17 -10.98
N ASN A 191 5.18 -4.56 -11.24
CA ASN A 191 4.99 -3.13 -11.11
C ASN A 191 4.98 -2.72 -9.62
N ARG A 192 5.68 -1.63 -9.31
CA ARG A 192 5.85 -1.11 -7.94
C ARG A 192 4.77 -0.13 -7.48
N ALA A 193 3.86 0.30 -8.36
CA ALA A 193 2.91 1.39 -8.12
C ALA A 193 2.07 1.17 -6.85
N LEU A 194 1.62 -0.06 -6.60
CA LEU A 194 0.83 -0.41 -5.41
C LEU A 194 1.63 -0.35 -4.11
N LEU A 195 2.96 -0.38 -4.14
CA LEU A 195 3.82 -0.34 -2.96
C LEU A 195 4.70 0.92 -2.94
N PRO A 196 4.10 2.13 -2.82
CA PRO A 196 4.88 3.37 -2.77
C PRO A 196 5.79 3.44 -1.54
N THR A 197 5.42 2.74 -0.46
CA THR A 197 6.22 2.59 0.76
C THR A 197 6.55 1.12 1.01
N GLU A 198 5.85 0.47 1.93
CA GLU A 198 5.93 -0.95 2.24
C GLU A 198 4.55 -1.47 2.65
N ARG A 199 4.33 -2.78 2.51
CA ARG A 199 3.26 -3.49 3.20
C ARG A 199 3.84 -4.70 3.90
N SER A 200 3.45 -4.90 5.15
CA SER A 200 4.09 -5.84 6.05
C SER A 200 3.16 -6.99 6.41
N ILE A 201 3.74 -8.18 6.59
CA ILE A 201 3.01 -9.39 6.97
C ILE A 201 3.74 -10.08 8.13
N GLY A 202 2.99 -10.47 9.15
CA GLY A 202 3.48 -11.21 10.31
C GLY A 202 2.87 -12.61 10.38
N PHE A 203 3.70 -13.61 10.60
CA PHE A 203 3.30 -14.99 10.85
C PHE A 203 3.40 -15.33 12.34
N TYR A 204 2.36 -15.97 12.85
CA TYR A 204 2.19 -16.29 14.25
C TYR A 204 1.74 -17.73 14.41
N TYR A 205 2.35 -18.47 15.32
CA TYR A 205 1.85 -19.77 15.70
C TYR A 205 0.68 -19.63 16.67
N LEU A 206 -0.44 -20.29 16.36
CA LEU A 206 -1.61 -20.39 17.23
C LEU A 206 -2.16 -21.82 17.13
N PRO A 207 -2.26 -22.59 18.24
CA PRO A 207 -2.79 -23.94 18.18
C PRO A 207 -4.20 -23.99 17.58
N LYS A 208 -4.47 -25.03 16.80
CA LYS A 208 -5.80 -25.27 16.25
C LYS A 208 -6.84 -25.34 17.37
N GLY A 209 -7.86 -24.50 17.29
CA GLY A 209 -8.94 -24.40 18.28
C GLY A 209 -8.68 -23.39 19.41
N GLU A 210 -7.53 -22.72 19.46
CA GLU A 210 -7.33 -21.57 20.35
C GLU A 210 -8.04 -20.33 19.77
N GLU A 211 -9.01 -19.81 20.51
CA GLU A 211 -9.78 -18.63 20.11
C GLU A 211 -9.12 -17.33 20.57
N ASP A 212 -8.35 -17.37 21.67
CA ASP A 212 -7.61 -16.22 22.17
C ASP A 212 -6.31 -16.02 21.39
N LYS A 213 -6.41 -15.20 20.36
CA LYS A 213 -5.31 -14.82 19.47
C LYS A 213 -4.15 -14.17 20.22
N THR A 214 -4.37 -13.56 21.39
CA THR A 214 -3.29 -12.92 22.15
C THR A 214 -2.27 -13.91 22.70
N LYS A 215 -2.61 -15.21 22.73
CA LYS A 215 -1.69 -16.30 23.07
C LYS A 215 -0.82 -16.75 21.89
N ALA A 216 -0.98 -16.17 20.71
CA ALA A 216 -0.17 -16.52 19.56
C ALA A 216 1.31 -16.22 19.82
N LYS A 217 2.19 -17.08 19.32
CA LYS A 217 3.64 -16.89 19.38
C LYS A 217 4.10 -16.29 18.06
N TYR A 218 4.75 -15.12 18.09
CA TYR A 218 5.36 -14.55 16.89
C TYR A 218 6.42 -15.50 16.32
N LEU A 219 6.37 -15.74 15.01
CA LEU A 219 7.36 -16.55 14.30
C LEU A 219 8.31 -15.65 13.51
N ILE A 220 7.79 -14.92 12.53
CA ILE A 220 8.57 -14.13 11.60
C ILE A 220 7.68 -13.07 10.93
N GLY A 221 8.28 -12.05 10.34
CA GLY A 221 7.56 -11.07 9.54
C GLY A 221 8.38 -10.59 8.36
N PHE A 222 7.68 -10.15 7.32
CA PHE A 222 8.24 -9.76 6.03
C PHE A 222 7.68 -8.41 5.60
N ARG A 223 8.42 -7.72 4.74
CA ARG A 223 8.01 -6.43 4.16
C ARG A 223 8.10 -6.51 2.65
N PHE A 224 6.96 -6.31 2.01
CA PHE A 224 6.87 -6.10 0.57
C PHE A 224 7.21 -4.65 0.29
N MET A 225 8.33 -4.43 -0.40
CA MET A 225 8.76 -3.09 -0.82
C MET A 225 8.68 -2.99 -2.33
N GLY A 226 8.18 -1.88 -2.86
CA GLY A 226 8.06 -1.69 -4.32
C GLY A 226 9.40 -1.80 -5.05
N LYS A 227 10.50 -1.42 -4.40
CA LYS A 227 11.86 -1.48 -4.96
C LYS A 227 12.49 -2.88 -4.94
N ASN A 228 12.01 -3.78 -4.07
CA ASN A 228 12.64 -5.08 -3.88
C ASN A 228 12.08 -6.10 -4.87
N ASP A 229 12.93 -6.99 -5.38
CA ASP A 229 12.46 -8.19 -6.08
C ASP A 229 11.96 -9.27 -5.11
N TRP A 230 11.46 -10.39 -5.65
CA TRP A 230 10.99 -11.51 -4.84
C TRP A 230 12.09 -12.09 -3.92
N LYS A 231 13.30 -12.26 -4.43
CA LYS A 231 14.42 -12.82 -3.66
C LYS A 231 14.78 -11.87 -2.51
N GLU A 232 14.90 -10.58 -2.77
CA GLU A 232 15.18 -9.54 -1.77
C GLU A 232 14.08 -9.46 -0.72
N THR A 233 12.81 -9.56 -1.12
CA THR A 233 11.66 -9.62 -0.19
C THR A 233 11.83 -10.76 0.81
N MET A 234 12.25 -11.93 0.35
CA MET A 234 12.42 -13.13 1.19
C MET A 234 13.65 -13.03 2.10
N LEU A 235 14.74 -12.46 1.61
CA LEU A 235 15.98 -12.30 2.38
C LEU A 235 15.81 -11.44 3.64
N THR A 236 14.89 -10.45 3.61
CA THR A 236 14.72 -9.47 4.70
C THR A 236 14.27 -10.04 6.06
N GLY A 237 13.94 -11.34 6.15
CA GLY A 237 13.50 -11.96 7.41
C GLY A 237 14.24 -13.24 7.83
N ILE A 238 14.80 -14.02 6.89
CA ILE A 238 15.27 -15.40 7.16
C ILE A 238 16.79 -15.55 7.30
N GLY A 239 17.59 -14.55 6.91
CA GLY A 239 19.05 -14.62 6.99
C GLY A 239 19.69 -15.72 6.12
N SER A 240 19.05 -16.11 5.00
CA SER A 240 19.59 -17.11 4.07
C SER A 240 20.90 -16.62 3.43
N THR A 241 21.83 -17.54 3.22
CA THR A 241 23.12 -17.32 2.54
C THR A 241 23.11 -17.84 1.09
N ALA A 242 21.96 -18.28 0.59
CA ALA A 242 21.84 -18.80 -0.77
C ALA A 242 22.03 -17.71 -1.83
N ASN A 243 22.73 -18.07 -2.90
CA ASN A 243 23.06 -17.14 -3.98
C ASN A 243 21.96 -17.00 -5.04
N ASP A 244 20.98 -17.91 -5.09
CA ASP A 244 19.89 -17.92 -6.07
C ASP A 244 18.51 -17.94 -5.39
N THR A 245 17.46 -17.66 -6.17
CA THR A 245 16.08 -17.59 -5.67
C THR A 245 15.62 -18.95 -5.14
N THR A 246 15.92 -20.03 -5.87
CA THR A 246 15.52 -21.40 -5.49
C THR A 246 16.10 -21.81 -4.14
N GLY A 247 17.38 -21.50 -3.88
CA GLY A 247 18.01 -21.76 -2.60
C GLY A 247 17.39 -20.94 -1.47
N VAL A 248 17.11 -19.65 -1.71
CA VAL A 248 16.43 -18.78 -0.73
C VAL A 248 15.04 -19.32 -0.37
N GLU A 249 14.28 -19.79 -1.37
CA GLU A 249 12.94 -20.37 -1.17
C GLU A 249 12.97 -21.67 -0.35
N ARG A 250 13.93 -22.55 -0.64
CA ARG A 250 14.13 -23.79 0.12
C ARG A 250 14.52 -23.49 1.57
N ASP A 251 15.45 -22.57 1.77
CA ASP A 251 15.90 -22.16 3.09
C ASP A 251 14.73 -21.53 3.88
N PHE A 252 13.92 -20.68 3.23
CA PHE A 252 12.70 -20.12 3.81
C PHE A 252 11.75 -21.19 4.32
N ALA A 253 11.41 -22.17 3.47
CA ALA A 253 10.47 -23.22 3.84
C ALA A 253 10.99 -24.04 5.03
N SER A 254 12.27 -24.43 5.00
CA SER A 254 12.92 -25.17 6.08
C SER A 254 12.94 -24.40 7.41
N ILE A 255 13.25 -23.10 7.37
CA ILE A 255 13.25 -22.24 8.56
C ILE A 255 11.85 -22.12 9.15
N LEU A 256 10.82 -21.97 8.31
CA LEU A 256 9.45 -21.92 8.77
C LEU A 256 8.97 -23.24 9.38
N ASP A 257 9.30 -24.38 8.78
CA ASP A 257 9.01 -25.70 9.38
C ASP A 257 9.61 -25.78 10.79
N HIS A 258 10.87 -25.37 10.95
CA HIS A 258 11.53 -25.33 12.24
C HIS A 258 10.83 -24.38 13.23
N MET A 259 10.45 -23.17 12.80
CA MET A 259 9.76 -22.19 13.63
C MET A 259 8.37 -22.67 14.07
N ILE A 260 7.60 -23.30 13.18
CA ILE A 260 6.27 -23.84 13.47
C ILE A 260 6.38 -25.01 14.48
N GLN A 261 7.35 -25.91 14.29
CA GLN A 261 7.62 -27.00 15.23
C GLN A 261 7.99 -26.47 16.62
N HIS A 262 8.87 -25.47 16.70
CA HIS A 262 9.25 -24.86 17.98
C HIS A 262 8.11 -24.07 18.62
N GLY A 263 7.27 -23.40 17.83
CA GLY A 263 6.07 -22.71 18.33
C GLY A 263 5.08 -23.66 18.99
N ALA A 264 5.00 -24.91 18.53
CA ALA A 264 4.12 -25.95 19.06
C ALA A 264 4.52 -26.47 20.45
N HIS A 265 5.75 -26.23 20.89
CA HIS A 265 6.28 -26.63 22.20
C HIS A 265 6.43 -25.43 23.14
#